data_AF-A0A947W530-F1
#
_entry.id   AF-A0A947W530-F1
#
_cell.length_a   1.000
_cell.length_b   1.000
_cell.length_c   1.000
_cell.angle_alpha   90.00
_cell.angle_beta   90.00
_cell.angle_gamma   90.00
#
_symmetry.space_group_name_H-M   'P 1'
#
loop_
_entity.id
_entity.type
_entity.pdbx_description
1 polymer ?
#
loop_
_entity_poly.entity_id
_entity_poly.type
_entity_poly.pdbx_seq_one_letter_code
_entity_poly.pdbx_strand_id
1 'polypeptide(L)' 'MLLRRNFKVEEIVIYNFNIKSQEMELLFRGRKIPAAYRPYPKLWRLRDKERKTETIIISL' A
#
# COMPACT_ATOMS: atom_id res chain seq x y z
N MET A 1 -8.76 14.80 -31.61
CA MET A 1 -9.69 14.44 -30.51
C MET A 1 -8.84 13.83 -29.39
N LEU A 2 -8.45 14.63 -28.40
CA LEU A 2 -7.60 14.17 -27.29
C LEU A 2 -8.45 13.32 -26.35
N LEU A 3 -8.19 12.01 -26.34
CA LEU A 3 -8.75 11.08 -25.36
C LEU A 3 -8.40 11.60 -23.97
N ARG A 4 -9.39 12.17 -23.28
CA ARG A 4 -9.30 12.49 -21.86
C ARG A 4 -9.12 11.16 -21.14
N ARG A 5 -7.86 10.76 -20.91
CA ARG A 5 -7.53 9.74 -19.92
C ARG A 5 -8.12 10.25 -18.61
N ASN A 6 -9.23 9.65 -18.20
CA ASN A 6 -9.73 9.77 -16.84
C ASN A 6 -8.61 9.27 -15.93
N PHE A 7 -7.76 10.18 -15.47
CA PHE A 7 -6.89 9.93 -14.33
C PHE A 7 -7.83 9.80 -13.14
N LYS A 8 -8.41 8.60 -12.94
CA LYS A 8 -8.86 8.20 -11.62
C LYS A 8 -7.65 8.43 -10.73
N VAL A 9 -7.79 9.36 -9.80
CA VAL A 9 -6.77 9.61 -8.80
C VAL A 9 -6.75 8.38 -7.92
N GLU A 10 -5.88 7.43 -8.24
CA GLU A 10 -5.68 6.23 -7.45
C GLU A 10 -5.13 6.67 -6.08
N GLU A 11 -5.97 6.57 -5.06
CA GLU A 11 -5.54 6.81 -3.69
C GLU A 11 -4.89 5.54 -3.16
N ILE A 12 -3.63 5.65 -2.75
CA ILE A 12 -2.85 4.54 -2.20
C ILE A 12 -2.88 4.65 -0.68
N VAL A 13 -3.25 3.55 -0.03
CA VAL A 13 -3.22 3.41 1.42
C VAL A 13 -2.36 2.22 1.79
N ILE A 14 -1.39 2.42 2.68
CA ILE A 14 -0.45 1.40 3.14
C ILE A 14 -0.68 1.19 4.64
N TYR A 15 -0.89 -0.06 5.03
CA TYR A 15 -1.04 -0.49 6.41
C TYR A 15 0.01 -1.51 6.78
N ASN A 16 0.37 -1.57 8.06
CA ASN A 16 0.99 -2.74 8.67
C ASN A 16 -0.05 -3.47 9.52
N PHE A 17 -0.21 -4.76 9.29
CA PHE A 17 -1.02 -5.64 10.09
C PHE A 17 -0.11 -6.51 10.97
N ASN A 18 -0.24 -6.37 12.28
CA ASN A 18 0.48 -7.21 13.22
C ASN A 18 -0.29 -8.52 13.44
N ILE A 19 0.27 -9.65 13.00
CA ILE A 19 -0.42 -10.95 13.10
C ILE A 19 -0.61 -11.35 14.58
N LYS A 20 0.30 -10.97 15.48
CA LYS A 20 0.26 -11.38 16.89
C LYS A 20 -0.77 -10.58 17.67
N SER A 21 -0.78 -9.26 17.54
CA SER A 21 -1.73 -8.40 18.25
C SER A 21 -3.05 -8.20 17.51
N GLN A 22 -3.14 -8.63 16.24
CA GLN A 22 -4.30 -8.39 15.36
C GLN A 22 -4.59 -6.89 15.14
N GLU A 23 -3.58 -6.04 15.29
CA GLU A 23 -3.70 -4.59 15.13
C GLU A 23 -3.31 -4.14 13.72
N MET A 24 -3.98 -3.08 13.24
CA MET A 24 -3.63 -2.39 12.00
C MET A 24 -3.05 -1.01 12.30
N GLU A 25 -1.89 -0.73 11.73
CA GLU A 25 -1.22 0.58 11.77
C GLU A 25 -1.23 1.19 10.37
N LEU A 26 -1.68 2.44 10.24
CA LEU A 26 -1.61 3.19 8.99
C LEU A 26 -0.18 3.73 8.81
N LEU A 27 0.51 3.30 7.76
CA LEU A 27 1.84 3.79 7.42
C LEU A 27 1.80 4.97 6.44
N PHE A 28 0.88 4.94 5.48
CA PHE A 28 0.81 5.97 4.44
C PHE A 28 -0.58 6.05 3.82
N ARG A 29 -0.99 7.28 3.46
CA ARG A 29 -2.17 7.55 2.63
C ARG A 29 -1.85 8.69 1.67
N GLY A 30 -2.04 8.48 0.37
CA GLY A 30 -1.81 9.54 -0.61
C GLY A 30 -1.88 9.09 -2.05
N ARG A 31 -1.66 10.03 -2.97
CA ARG A 31 -1.85 9.82 -4.42
C ARG A 31 -0.64 9.21 -5.15
N LYS A 32 0.47 8.98 -4.45
CA LYS A 32 1.73 8.47 -5.02
C LYS A 32 2.42 7.53 -4.04
N ILE A 33 2.93 6.40 -4.53
CA ILE A 33 3.69 5.44 -3.72
C ILE A 33 5.02 6.09 -3.26
N PRO A 34 5.31 6.11 -1.94
CA PRO A 34 6.59 6.60 -1.43
C PRO A 34 7.77 5.83 -2.03
N ALA A 35 8.92 6.49 -2.20
CA ALA A 35 10.08 5.90 -2.88
C ALA A 35 10.52 4.55 -2.31
N ALA A 36 10.45 4.38 -0.98
CA ALA A 36 10.77 3.14 -0.29
C ALA A 36 9.91 1.93 -0.73
N TYR A 37 8.68 2.18 -1.21
CA TYR A 37 7.74 1.13 -1.60
C TYR A 37 7.63 0.95 -3.13
N ARG A 38 8.27 1.82 -3.94
CA ARG A 38 8.27 1.72 -5.41
C ARG A 38 8.91 0.43 -5.98
N PRO A 39 9.95 -0.18 -5.37
CA PRO A 39 10.49 -1.44 -5.85
C PRO A 39 9.49 -2.60 -5.80
N TYR A 40 8.35 -2.40 -5.14
CA TYR A 40 7.34 -3.43 -4.93
C TYR A 40 6.03 -3.07 -5.65
N PRO A 41 6.00 -3.14 -7.00
CA PRO A 41 4.95 -2.59 -7.84
C PRO A 41 3.57 -3.28 -7.72
N LYS A 42 3.47 -4.41 -6.99
CA LYS A 42 2.25 -5.22 -6.82
C LYS A 42 2.11 -5.79 -5.40
N LEU A 43 2.33 -5.01 -4.34
CA LEU A 43 2.12 -5.56 -2.99
C LEU A 43 0.65 -5.53 -2.62
N TRP A 44 0.03 -6.70 -2.58
CA TRP A 44 -1.22 -6.90 -1.85
C TRP A 44 -0.99 -7.41 -0.42
N ARG A 45 0.22 -7.89 -0.11
CA ARG A 45 0.69 -8.30 1.22
C ARG A 45 2.19 -8.60 1.20
N LEU A 46 3.01 -7.88 1.96
CA LEU A 46 4.40 -8.24 2.24
C LEU A 46 4.48 -8.82 3.65
N ARG A 47 4.76 -10.12 3.78
CA ARG A 47 4.88 -10.76 5.09
C ARG A 47 6.33 -10.74 5.55
N ASP A 48 6.59 -10.02 6.63
CA ASP A 48 7.82 -10.13 7.39
C ASP A 48 7.70 -11.34 8.34
N LYS A 49 8.46 -12.41 8.02
CA LYS A 49 8.43 -13.66 8.80
C LYS A 49 9.10 -13.51 10.18
N GLU A 50 10.05 -12.59 10.32
CA GLU A 50 10.76 -12.36 11.57
C GLU A 50 9.93 -11.50 12.52
N ARG A 51 9.34 -10.43 12.00
CA ARG A 51 8.55 -9.48 12.80
C ARG A 51 7.07 -9.85 12.94
N LYS A 52 6.60 -10.88 12.20
CA LYS A 52 5.19 -11.30 12.14
C LYS A 52 4.25 -10.16 11.75
N THR A 53 4.71 -9.29 10.86
CA THR A 53 3.94 -8.14 10.34
C THR A 53 3.65 -8.33 8.86
N GLU A 54 2.48 -7.90 8.41
CA GLU A 54 2.08 -7.89 7.01
C GLU A 54 1.85 -6.47 6.53
N THR A 55 2.59 -5.99 5.54
CA THR A 55 2.32 -4.69 4.92
C THR A 55 1.28 -4.86 3.82
N ILE A 56 0.14 -4.19 3.94
CA ILE A 56 -1.00 -4.23 3.02
C ILE A 56 -1.04 -2.91 2.25
N ILE A 57 -1.04 -2.95 0.91
CA ILE A 57 -1.21 -1.75 0.07
C ILE A 57 -2.52 -1.85 -0.69
N ILE A 58 -3.37 -0.83 -0.57
CA ILE A 58 -4.68 -0.73 -1.20
C ILE A 58 -4.64 0.46 -2.16
N SER A 59 -5.02 0.24 -3.43
CA SER A 59 -5.25 1.32 -4.41
C SER A 59 -6.77 1.46 -4.60
N LEU A 60 -7.30 2.66 -4.37
CA LEU A 60 -8.74 3.01 -4.43
C LEU A 60 -9.10 3.77 -5.71
#